data_AF-A0A7X8AIC7-F1
#
_entry.id   AF-A0A7X8AIC7-F1
#
_cell.length_a   1.000
_cell.length_b   1.000
_cell.length_c   1.000
_cell.angle_alpha   90.00
_cell.angle_beta   90.00
_cell.angle_gamma   90.00
#
_symmetry.space_group_name_H-M   'P 1'
#
loop_
_entity.id
_entity.type
_entity.pdbx_description
1 polymer ?
#
loop_
_entity_poly.entity_id
_entity_poly.type
_entity_poly.pdbx_seq_one_letter_code
_entity_poly.pdbx_strand_id
1 'polypeptide(L)'
;LAWYWYGETGATYILGVKVIPYYKALWIICIVLGAWGGSEFLRNIWDFADTLNGLMAIPNLIALWWVSGEVRRLVKDFDAKRARGELT
;
A
#
# COMPACT_ATOMS: atom_id res chain seq x y z
N LEU A 1 5.55 9.82 6.32
CA LEU A 1 4.08 10.00 6.49
C LEU A 1 3.26 9.16 5.51
N ALA A 2 3.60 9.07 4.22
CA ALA A 2 2.86 8.23 3.27
C ALA A 2 2.70 6.77 3.73
N TRP A 3 3.79 6.15 4.21
CA TRP A 3 3.78 4.79 4.74
C TRP A 3 2.93 4.61 6.01
N TYR A 4 2.85 5.63 6.85
CA TYR A 4 1.98 5.63 8.03
C TYR A 4 0.51 5.57 7.61
N TRP A 5 0.10 6.41 6.65
CA TRP A 5 -1.28 6.44 6.17
C TRP A 5 -1.66 5.15 5.42
N TYR A 6 -0.74 4.60 4.62
CA TYR A 6 -0.96 3.33 3.94
C TYR A 6 -1.17 2.18 4.93
N GLY A 7 -0.31 2.08 5.94
CA GLY A 7 -0.42 1.04 6.96
C GLY A 7 -1.61 1.24 7.90
N GLU A 8 -1.98 2.47 8.26
CA GLU A 8 -3.19 2.79 9.02
C GLU A 8 -4.45 2.36 8.24
N THR A 9 -4.50 2.64 6.94
CA THR A 9 -5.62 2.25 6.07
C THR A 9 -5.72 0.73 5.97
N GLY A 10 -4.59 0.03 5.76
CA GLY A 10 -4.55 -1.43 5.73
C GLY A 10 -4.98 -2.07 7.06
N ALA A 11 -4.48 -1.55 8.19
CA ALA A 11 -4.86 -2.02 9.52
C ALA A 11 -6.35 -1.76 9.81
N THR A 12 -6.87 -0.61 9.38
CA THR A 12 -8.29 -0.26 9.49
C THR A 12 -9.16 -1.17 8.63
N TYR A 13 -8.69 -1.57 7.45
CA TYR A 13 -9.42 -2.49 6.57
C TYR A 13 -9.54 -3.89 7.17
N ILE A 14 -8.49 -4.38 7.85
CA ILE A 14 -8.45 -5.74 8.42
C ILE A 14 -9.11 -5.80 9.82
N LEU A 15 -8.87 -4.79 10.66
CA LEU A 15 -9.22 -4.82 12.09
C LEU A 15 -10.23 -3.73 12.50
N GLY A 16 -10.62 -2.85 11.59
CA GLY A 16 -11.57 -1.76 11.82
C GLY A 16 -10.97 -0.47 12.40
N VAL A 17 -11.81 0.56 12.51
CA VAL A 17 -11.44 1.95 12.86
C VAL A 17 -10.89 2.10 14.28
N LYS A 18 -11.17 1.14 15.17
CA LYS A 18 -10.73 1.19 16.58
C LYS A 18 -9.22 0.99 16.75
N VAL A 19 -8.50 0.53 15.72
CA VAL A 19 -7.06 0.21 15.80
C VAL A 19 -6.17 1.43 15.52
N ILE A 20 -6.70 2.50 14.92
CA ILE A 20 -5.98 3.73 14.59
C ILE A 20 -5.08 4.27 15.73
N PRO A 21 -5.58 4.46 16.97
CA PRO A 21 -4.75 5.00 18.06
C PRO A 21 -3.62 4.04 18.46
N TYR A 22 -3.85 2.72 18.40
CA TYR A 22 -2.83 1.71 18.69
C TYR A 22 -1.76 1.65 17.60
N TYR A 23 -2.17 1.75 16.33
CA TYR A 23 -1.26 1.80 15.18
C TYR A 23 -0.31 3.01 15.28
N LYS A 24 -0.84 4.17 15.67
CA LYS A 24 -0.04 5.38 15.89
C LYS A 24 1.00 5.22 17.00
N ALA A 25 0.62 4.62 18.13
CA ALA A 25 1.55 4.36 19.23
C ALA A 25 2.66 3.39 18.81
N LEU A 26 2.31 2.30 18.13
CA LEU A 26 3.26 1.31 17.60
C LEU A 26 4.25 1.97 16.62
N TRP A 27 3.75 2.80 15.70
CA TRP A 27 4.56 3.49 14.71
C TRP A 27 5.64 4.38 15.34
N ILE A 28 5.28 5.13 16.39
CA ILE A 28 6.22 5.99 17.12
C ILE A 28 7.30 5.15 17.81
N ILE A 29 6.92 4.05 18.45
CA ILE A 29 7.87 3.12 19.10
C ILE A 29 8.84 2.54 18.07
N CYS A 30 8.34 2.09 16.91
CA CYS A 30 9.17 1.57 15.83
C CYS A 30 10.19 2.60 15.32
N ILE A 31 9.83 3.88 15.21
CA ILE A 31 10.76 4.95 14.82
C ILE A 31 11.87 5.12 15.88
N VAL A 32 11.50 5.18 17.16
CA VAL A 32 12.46 5.37 18.25
C VAL A 32 13.43 4.19 18.34
N LEU A 33 12.93 2.95 18.23
CA LEU A 33 13.75 1.74 18.22
C LEU A 33 14.63 1.65 16.97
N GLY A 34 14.10 2.01 15.79
CA GLY A 34 14.86 2.05 14.55
C GLY A 34 15.97 3.10 14.55
N ALA A 35 15.76 4.23 15.22
CA ALA A 35 16.79 5.25 15.40
C ALA A 35 17.87 4.84 16.41
N TRP A 36 17.55 3.95 17.35
CA TRP A 36 18.47 3.49 18.38
C TRP A 36 19.25 2.23 17.98
N GLY A 37 18.67 1.38 17.14
CA GLY A 37 19.33 0.20 16.58
C GLY A 37 20.35 0.61 15.52
N GLY A 38 21.62 0.29 15.74
CA GLY A 38 22.73 0.63 14.83
C GLY A 38 22.63 0.00 13.43
N SER A 39 23.72 0.09 12.66
CA SER A 39 23.78 -0.27 11.24
C SER A 39 23.40 -1.72 10.91
N GLU A 40 23.71 -2.70 11.76
CA GLU A 40 23.35 -4.11 11.52
C GLU A 40 21.85 -4.37 11.68
N PHE A 41 21.21 -3.73 12.64
CA PHE A 41 19.75 -3.84 12.84
C PHE A 41 18.99 -3.21 11.68
N LEU A 42 19.48 -2.06 11.18
CA LEU A 42 18.95 -1.43 9.99
C LEU A 42 18.99 -2.37 8.79
N ARG A 43 20.11 -3.05 8.56
CA ARG A 43 20.25 -3.93 7.39
C ARG A 43 19.25 -5.09 7.40
N ASN A 44 19.06 -5.72 8.56
CA ASN A 44 18.04 -6.77 8.72
C ASN A 44 16.61 -6.24 8.53
N ILE A 45 16.32 -5.02 9.01
CA ILE A 45 15.01 -4.39 8.77
C ILE A 45 14.80 -4.10 7.28
N TRP A 46 15.84 -3.66 6.56
CA TRP A 46 15.78 -3.41 5.13
C TRP A 46 15.47 -4.69 4.35
N ASP A 47 16.18 -5.79 4.61
CA ASP A 47 15.92 -7.08 3.95
C ASP A 47 14.50 -7.61 4.27
N PHE A 48 14.03 -7.41 5.51
CA PHE A 48 12.68 -7.74 5.91
C PHE A 48 11.63 -6.87 5.21
N ALA A 49 11.87 -5.55 5.11
CA ALA A 49 10.99 -4.62 4.42
C ALA A 49 10.89 -4.94 2.93
N ASP A 50 12.00 -5.28 2.28
CA ASP A 50 12.02 -5.68 0.87
C ASP A 50 11.25 -6.99 0.65
N THR A 51 11.36 -7.94 1.58
CA THR A 51 10.56 -9.18 1.55
C THR A 51 9.06 -8.90 1.66
N LEU A 52 8.66 -8.01 2.59
CA LEU A 52 7.26 -7.62 2.75
C LEU A 52 6.71 -6.86 1.54
N ASN A 53 7.52 -5.97 0.94
CA ASN A 53 7.16 -5.27 -0.30
C ASN A 53 6.99 -6.25 -1.46
N GLY A 54 7.86 -7.26 -1.57
CA GLY A 54 7.70 -8.35 -2.52
C GLY A 54 6.40 -9.12 -2.30
N LEU A 55 6.10 -9.47 -1.05
CA LEU A 55 4.86 -10.17 -0.68
C LEU A 55 3.60 -9.35 -1.01
N MET A 56 3.65 -8.02 -0.88
CA MET A 56 2.57 -7.12 -1.27
C MET A 56 2.48 -6.93 -2.80
N ALA A 57 3.60 -6.89 -3.49
CA ALA A 57 3.65 -6.71 -4.95
C ALA A 57 3.11 -7.93 -5.70
N ILE A 58 3.39 -9.15 -5.23
CA ILE A 58 2.93 -10.40 -5.85
C ILE A 58 1.41 -10.44 -6.09
N PRO A 59 0.53 -10.28 -5.08
CA PRO A 59 -0.92 -10.33 -5.28
C PRO A 59 -1.42 -9.17 -6.16
N ASN A 60 -0.83 -7.97 -6.04
CA ASN A 60 -1.19 -6.84 -6.89
C ASN A 60 -0.87 -7.10 -8.37
N LEU A 61 0.29 -7.68 -8.68
CA LEU A 61 0.69 -8.02 -10.04
C LEU A 61 -0.19 -9.13 -10.64
N ILE A 62 -0.56 -10.14 -9.84
CA ILE A 62 -1.48 -11.19 -10.26
C ILE A 62 -2.86 -10.61 -10.57
N ALA A 63 -3.38 -9.73 -9.70
CA ALA A 63 -4.66 -9.06 -9.91
C ALA A 63 -4.64 -8.17 -11.15
N LEU A 64 -3.57 -7.39 -11.36
CA LEU A 64 -3.41 -6.57 -12.56
C LEU A 64 -3.36 -7.41 -13.83
N TRP A 65 -2.63 -8.53 -13.81
CA TRP A 65 -2.57 -9.44 -14.94
C TRP A 65 -3.95 -10.00 -15.29
N TRP A 66 -4.73 -10.42 -14.29
CA TRP A 66 -6.08 -10.93 -14.49
C TRP A 66 -7.04 -9.84 -15.00
N VAL A 67 -7.05 -8.66 -14.38
CA VAL A 67 -8.01 -7.59 -14.70
C VAL A 67 -7.56 -6.77 -15.93
N SER A 68 -6.35 -6.98 -16.46
CA SER A 68 -5.79 -6.25 -17.60
C SER A 68 -6.72 -6.16 -18.82
N GLY A 69 -7.48 -7.23 -19.10
CA GLY A 69 -8.48 -7.26 -20.15
C GLY A 69 -9.65 -6.30 -19.90
N GLU A 70 -10.20 -6.31 -18.68
CA GLU A 70 -11.30 -5.43 -18.28
C GLU A 70 -10.85 -3.97 -18.19
N VAL A 71 -9.64 -3.69 -17.68
CA VAL A 71 -9.07 -2.32 -17.67
C VAL A 71 -9.01 -1.78 -19.09
N ARG A 72 -8.55 -2.58 -20.07
CA ARG A 72 -8.46 -2.12 -21.47
C ARG A 72 -9.84 -1.80 -22.05
N ARG A 73 -10.88 -2.54 -21.67
CA ARG A 73 -12.26 -2.28 -22.09
C ARG A 73 -12.78 -0.99 -21.45
N LEU A 74 -12.62 -0.84 -20.14
CA LEU A 74 -12.99 0.36 -19.37
C LEU A 74 -12.32 1.63 -19.91
N VAL A 75 -11.02 1.57 -20.24
CA VAL A 75 -10.28 2.70 -20.82
C VAL A 75 -10.87 3.10 -22.17
N LYS A 76 -11.16 2.13 -23.06
CA LYS A 76 -11.80 2.42 -24.35
C LYS A 76 -13.18 3.03 -24.19
N ASP A 77 -13.99 2.51 -23.27
CA ASP A 77 -15.33 3.03 -22.99
C ASP A 77 -15.26 4.45 -22.41
N PHE A 78 -14.27 4.73 -21.54
CA PHE A 78 -14.01 6.05 -20.99
C PHE A 78 -13.58 7.05 -22.08
N ASP A 79 -12.64 6.68 -22.94
CA ASP A 79 -12.18 7.52 -24.05
C ASP A 79 -13.31 7.81 -25.05
N ALA A 80 -14.16 6.81 -25.33
CA ALA A 80 -15.32 6.99 -26.18
C ALA A 80 -16.37 7.92 -25.56
N LYS A 81 -16.62 7.84 -24.24
CA LYS A 81 -17.51 8.77 -23.50
C LYS A 81 -16.94 10.20 -23.47
N ARG A 82 -15.62 10.33 -23.31
CA ARG A 82 -14.93 11.62 -23.35
C ARG A 82 -15.01 12.26 -24.73
N ALA A 83 -14.85 11.48 -25.80
CA ALA A 83 -14.98 11.96 -27.17
C ALA A 83 -16.40 12.44 -27.52
N ARG A 84 -17.44 11.90 -26.84
CA ARG A 84 -18.84 12.33 -27.00
C ARG A 84 -19.24 13.55 -26.18
N GLY A 85 -18.35 14.08 -25.33
CA GLY A 85 -18.64 15.25 -24.48
C GLY A 85 -19.57 14.96 -23.30
N GLU A 86 -19.77 13.69 -22.93
CA GLU A 86 -20.65 13.28 -21.82
C GLU A 86 -19.98 13.42 -20.43
N LEU A 87 -18.65 13.52 -20.43
CA LEU A 87 -17.82 13.63 -19.22
C LEU A 87 -17.19 15.03 -19.21
N THR A 88 -18.01 16.03 -18.90
CA THR A 88 -17.53 17.35 -18.45
C THR A 88 -17.41 17.36 -16.94
#